data_AF-A0A6J2U8R1-F1
#
_entry.id   AF-A0A6J2U8R1-F1
#
_cell.length_a   1.000
_cell.length_b   1.000
_cell.length_c   1.000
_cell.angle_alpha   90.00
_cell.angle_beta   90.00
_cell.angle_gamma   90.00
#
_symmetry.space_group_name_H-M   'P 1'
#
loop_
_entity.id
_entity.type
_entity.pdbx_description
1 polymer ?
#
loop_
_entity_poly.entity_id
_entity_poly.type
_entity_poly.pdbx_seq_one_letter_code
_entity_poly.pdbx_strand_id
1 'polypeptide(L)'
;MVVDFFAGLVGGAAGVLVGHPLDTVKVHLQTDDPKNPKYRGTFHCFKTILMKDDIRGLYRGISSPMSGIGLVNAIVFGVYGNVQRLSDEPNSLLSHFWAGSLAGVAQSFVCAPMELAKTRLQLANNIDTGVKFKGPIDCLRHIIRTDGIRGAFKGLVATIFRDIPGFSSYFVSYEFIIRMREKPNIPYTLMAGGCAGMASWLACYPIDVVKTHMQADALGSSAKYNGFIDCSIKELFR
;
A
#
# COMPACT_ATOMS: atom_id res chain seq x y z
N MET A 1 -17.24 -16.54 13.82
CA MET A 1 -17.57 -15.49 12.82
C MET A 1 -17.36 -14.08 13.36
N VAL A 2 -18.13 -13.61 14.35
CA VAL A 2 -17.95 -12.23 14.89
C VAL A 2 -16.60 -12.06 15.58
N VAL A 3 -16.18 -13.05 16.39
CA VAL A 3 -14.88 -13.05 17.07
C VAL A 3 -13.73 -13.02 16.06
N ASP A 4 -13.79 -13.84 15.01
CA ASP A 4 -12.76 -13.90 13.96
C ASP A 4 -12.66 -12.58 13.18
N PHE A 5 -13.81 -11.92 12.95
CA PHE A 5 -13.86 -10.62 12.31
C PHE A 5 -13.20 -9.53 13.17
N PHE A 6 -13.53 -9.46 14.46
CA PHE A 6 -12.89 -8.52 15.39
C PHE A 6 -11.41 -8.82 15.57
N ALA A 7 -11.01 -10.09 15.66
CA ALA A 7 -9.61 -10.49 15.72
C ALA A 7 -8.85 -10.03 14.47
N GLY A 8 -9.45 -10.19 13.28
CA GLY A 8 -8.90 -9.69 12.02
C GLY A 8 -8.78 -8.17 11.97
N LEU A 9 -9.78 -7.43 12.47
CA LEU A 9 -9.73 -5.97 12.56
C LEU A 9 -8.64 -5.48 13.51
N VAL A 10 -8.57 -6.04 14.72
CA VAL A 10 -7.57 -5.66 15.72
C VAL A 10 -6.17 -6.04 15.25
N GLY A 11 -6.00 -7.22 14.65
CA GLY A 11 -4.74 -7.64 14.05
C GLY A 11 -4.29 -6.72 12.92
N GLY A 12 -5.21 -6.34 12.02
CA GLY A 12 -4.93 -5.37 10.96
C GLY A 12 -4.58 -3.99 11.51
N ALA A 13 -5.30 -3.53 12.54
CA ALA A 13 -5.04 -2.26 13.19
C ALA A 13 -3.67 -2.21 13.86
N ALA A 14 -3.33 -3.26 14.62
CA ALA A 14 -2.02 -3.41 15.25
C ALA A 14 -0.89 -3.44 14.22
N GLY A 15 -1.06 -4.19 13.12
CA GLY A 15 -0.09 -4.24 12.04
C GLY A 15 0.20 -2.88 11.41
N VAL A 16 -0.84 -2.09 11.13
CA VAL A 16 -0.66 -0.73 10.61
C VAL A 16 -0.06 0.20 11.66
N LEU A 17 -0.45 0.11 12.94
CA LEU A 17 0.14 0.94 14.00
C LEU A 17 1.66 0.73 14.11
N VAL A 18 2.12 -0.53 14.03
CA VAL A 18 3.55 -0.86 14.09
C VAL A 18 4.27 -0.49 12.80
N GLY A 19 3.65 -0.70 11.64
CA GLY A 19 4.27 -0.46 10.33
C GLY A 19 4.26 0.99 9.85
N HIS A 20 3.29 1.80 10.28
CA HIS A 20 3.07 3.15 9.74
C HIS A 20 4.24 4.13 9.93
N PRO A 21 5.02 4.11 11.04
CA PRO A 21 6.24 4.90 11.14
C PRO A 21 7.27 4.56 10.06
N LEU A 22 7.42 3.27 9.73
CA LEU A 22 8.34 2.81 8.68
C LEU A 22 7.83 3.18 7.29
N ASP A 23 6.52 3.06 7.05
CA ASP A 23 5.88 3.53 5.81
C ASP A 23 6.14 5.03 5.59
N THR A 24 6.03 5.83 6.65
CA THR A 24 6.24 7.28 6.56
C THR A 24 7.69 7.57 6.16
N VAL A 25 8.68 6.91 6.75
CA VAL A 25 10.09 7.05 6.37
C VAL A 25 10.33 6.58 4.94
N LYS A 26 9.76 5.44 4.56
CA LYS A 26 9.85 4.89 3.19
C LYS A 26 9.33 5.88 2.15
N VAL A 27 8.14 6.44 2.36
CA VAL A 27 7.54 7.41 1.42
C VAL A 27 8.42 8.64 1.30
N HIS A 28 8.93 9.19 2.42
CA HIS A 28 9.82 10.35 2.38
C HIS A 28 11.10 10.09 1.59
N LEU A 29 11.73 8.93 1.78
CA LEU A 29 12.93 8.54 1.04
C LEU A 29 12.64 8.27 -0.43
N GLN A 30 11.54 7.59 -0.75
CA GLN A 30 11.14 7.32 -2.14
C GLN A 30 10.83 8.62 -2.88
N THR A 31 10.25 9.62 -2.23
CA THR A 31 9.93 10.90 -2.88
C THR A 31 11.05 11.94 -2.85
N ASP A 32 12.17 11.66 -2.17
CA ASP A 32 13.30 12.58 -2.10
C ASP A 32 13.93 12.78 -3.48
N ASP A 33 14.54 13.94 -3.72
CA ASP A 33 15.17 14.19 -5.01
C ASP A 33 16.57 13.55 -5.05
N PRO A 34 16.87 12.61 -5.99
CA PRO A 34 18.18 11.98 -6.08
C PRO A 34 19.32 12.97 -6.33
N LYS A 35 19.04 14.12 -6.98
CA LYS A 35 20.07 15.12 -7.33
C LYS A 35 20.45 16.02 -6.16
N ASN A 36 19.53 16.23 -5.22
CA ASN A 36 19.77 17.02 -4.02
C ASN A 36 19.07 16.38 -2.82
N PRO A 37 19.62 15.26 -2.30
CA PRO A 37 18.94 14.46 -1.29
C PRO A 37 18.84 15.22 0.03
N LYS A 38 17.61 15.40 0.51
CA LYS A 38 17.33 16.00 1.82
C LYS A 38 17.68 15.05 2.96
N TYR A 39 17.66 13.74 2.70
CA TYR A 39 17.95 12.71 3.70
C TYR A 39 19.18 11.87 3.31
N ARG A 40 20.13 11.75 4.25
CA ARG A 40 21.33 10.90 4.07
C ARG A 40 21.06 9.39 4.24
N GLY A 41 19.85 9.00 4.63
CA GLY A 41 19.46 7.61 4.85
C GLY A 41 18.27 7.46 5.81
N THR A 42 17.86 6.22 6.07
CA THR A 42 16.66 5.86 6.86
C THR A 42 16.70 6.42 8.28
N PHE A 43 17.79 6.22 9.01
CA PHE A 43 17.92 6.73 10.38
C PHE A 43 17.96 8.26 10.42
N HIS A 44 18.56 8.89 9.41
CA HIS A 44 18.61 10.35 9.31
C HIS A 44 17.20 10.91 9.02
N CYS A 45 16.46 10.29 8.10
CA CYS A 45 15.07 10.65 7.82
C CYS A 45 14.18 10.50 9.06
N PHE A 46 14.23 9.35 9.73
CA PHE A 46 13.48 9.09 10.95
C PHE A 46 13.79 10.13 12.05
N LYS A 47 15.08 10.37 12.33
CA LYS A 47 15.49 11.37 13.32
C LYS A 47 15.06 12.79 12.93
N THR A 48 15.15 13.14 11.65
CA THR A 48 14.76 14.45 11.14
C THR A 48 13.26 14.68 11.31
N ILE A 49 12.43 13.68 11.02
CA ILE A 49 10.98 13.76 11.22
C ILE A 49 10.68 13.93 12.70
N LEU A 50 11.29 13.11 13.57
CA LEU A 50 11.08 13.19 15.01
C LEU A 50 11.51 14.55 15.59
N MET A 51 12.58 15.16 15.09
CA MET A 51 13.04 16.48 15.54
C MET A 51 12.20 17.65 15.02
N LYS A 52 11.51 17.51 13.88
CA LYS A 52 10.73 18.59 13.27
C LYS A 52 9.24 18.55 13.59
N ASP A 53 8.66 17.36 13.57
CA ASP A 53 7.21 17.12 13.65
C ASP A 53 6.83 16.19 14.83
N ASP A 54 7.77 15.87 15.71
CA ASP A 54 7.62 14.92 16.82
C ASP A 54 7.07 13.54 16.38
N ILE A 55 6.57 12.76 17.33
CA ILE A 55 5.90 11.47 17.09
C ILE A 55 4.67 11.65 16.18
N ARG A 56 4.03 12.82 16.20
CA ARG A 56 2.85 13.11 15.36
C ARG A 56 3.20 13.11 13.87
N GLY A 57 4.42 13.51 13.51
CA GLY A 57 4.93 13.42 12.13
C GLY A 57 4.95 11.98 11.61
N LEU A 58 5.40 11.03 12.44
CA LEU A 58 5.49 9.61 12.08
C LEU A 58 4.12 8.95 11.88
N TYR A 59 3.10 9.41 12.58
CA TYR A 59 1.72 8.88 12.49
C TYR A 59 0.81 9.69 11.56
N ARG A 60 1.35 10.67 10.84
CA ARG A 60 0.57 11.50 9.94
C ARG A 60 -0.03 10.65 8.81
N GLY A 61 -1.32 10.83 8.56
CA GLY A 61 -2.06 10.10 7.52
C GLY A 61 -2.54 8.69 7.93
N ILE A 62 -2.28 8.22 9.16
CA ILE A 62 -2.71 6.89 9.62
C ILE A 62 -4.23 6.69 9.62
N SER A 63 -5.00 7.78 9.74
CA SER A 63 -6.46 7.74 9.70
C SER A 63 -7.01 7.17 8.39
N SER A 64 -6.28 7.34 7.27
CA SER A 64 -6.70 6.82 5.97
C SER A 64 -6.76 5.28 5.99
N PRO A 65 -5.65 4.55 6.20
CA PRO A 65 -5.69 3.08 6.25
C PRO A 65 -6.58 2.56 7.38
N MET A 66 -6.56 3.17 8.58
CA MET A 66 -7.41 2.75 9.71
C MET A 66 -8.89 2.65 9.36
N SER A 67 -9.41 3.64 8.62
CA SER A 67 -10.84 3.70 8.29
C SER A 67 -11.30 2.59 7.33
N GLY A 68 -10.39 2.02 6.53
CA GLY A 68 -10.74 1.02 5.52
C GLY A 68 -10.25 -0.40 5.78
N ILE A 69 -9.54 -0.68 6.89
CA ILE A 69 -9.04 -2.05 7.19
C ILE A 69 -10.15 -3.10 7.10
N GLY A 70 -11.32 -2.83 7.70
CA GLY A 70 -12.43 -3.78 7.68
C GLY A 70 -12.97 -4.03 6.29
N LEU A 71 -13.14 -2.96 5.52
CA LEU A 71 -13.69 -3.05 4.16
C LEU A 71 -12.69 -3.72 3.21
N VAL A 72 -11.40 -3.36 3.30
CA VAL A 72 -10.32 -3.97 2.53
C VAL A 72 -10.25 -5.47 2.81
N ASN A 73 -10.18 -5.87 4.08
CA ASN A 73 -10.14 -7.29 4.45
C ASN A 73 -11.41 -8.03 3.99
N ALA A 74 -12.59 -7.40 4.09
CA ALA A 74 -13.83 -7.99 3.62
C ALA A 74 -13.82 -8.25 2.09
N ILE A 75 -13.30 -7.30 1.30
CA ILE A 75 -13.16 -7.49 -0.16
C ILE A 75 -12.16 -8.60 -0.46
N VAL A 76 -10.99 -8.60 0.17
CA VAL A 76 -9.94 -9.61 -0.08
C VAL A 76 -10.46 -11.00 0.20
N PHE A 77 -10.93 -11.26 1.42
CA PHE A 77 -11.39 -12.59 1.81
C PHE A 77 -12.71 -12.96 1.15
N GLY A 78 -13.58 -11.99 0.85
CA GLY A 78 -14.80 -12.22 0.10
C GLY A 78 -14.54 -12.67 -1.33
N VAL A 79 -13.68 -11.96 -2.06
CA VAL A 79 -13.32 -12.32 -3.44
C VAL A 79 -12.51 -13.61 -3.45
N TYR A 80 -11.49 -13.72 -2.59
CA TYR A 80 -10.68 -14.93 -2.47
C TYR A 80 -11.53 -16.17 -2.20
N GLY A 81 -12.44 -16.12 -1.22
CA GLY A 81 -13.30 -17.24 -0.87
C GLY A 81 -14.30 -17.62 -1.97
N ASN A 82 -14.83 -16.64 -2.73
CA ASN A 82 -15.71 -16.93 -3.86
C ASN A 82 -14.95 -17.54 -5.04
N VAL A 83 -13.77 -17.02 -5.38
CA VAL A 83 -12.93 -17.57 -6.46
C VAL A 83 -12.50 -19.00 -6.14
N GLN A 84 -12.15 -19.26 -4.88
CA GLN A 84 -11.75 -20.61 -4.46
C GLN A 84 -12.93 -21.61 -4.47
N ARG A 85 -14.16 -21.16 -4.20
CA ARG A 85 -15.38 -21.99 -4.33
C ARG A 85 -15.76 -22.30 -5.78
N LEU A 86 -15.43 -21.40 -6.70
CA LEU A 86 -15.68 -21.56 -8.14
C LEU A 86 -14.56 -22.32 -8.85
N SER A 87 -13.43 -22.57 -8.19
CA SER A 87 -12.30 -23.30 -8.76
C SER A 87 -12.50 -24.80 -8.63
N ASP A 88 -12.38 -25.54 -9.73
CA ASP A 88 -12.48 -27.01 -9.75
C ASP A 88 -11.35 -27.68 -8.95
N GLU A 89 -10.18 -27.03 -8.81
CA GLU A 89 -9.03 -27.51 -8.03
C GLU A 89 -8.61 -26.50 -6.93
N PRO A 90 -9.32 -26.47 -5.78
CA PRO A 90 -9.08 -25.48 -4.72
C PRO A 90 -7.71 -25.61 -4.04
N ASN A 91 -7.02 -26.75 -4.20
CA ASN A 91 -5.67 -26.99 -3.69
C ASN A 91 -4.57 -26.65 -4.72
N SER A 92 -4.90 -26.27 -5.95
CA SER A 92 -3.86 -25.93 -6.93
C SER A 92 -3.26 -24.55 -6.60
N LEU A 93 -1.92 -24.44 -6.67
CA LEU A 93 -1.23 -23.15 -6.50
C LEU A 93 -1.72 -22.10 -7.52
N LEU A 94 -2.18 -22.54 -8.69
CA LEU A 94 -2.78 -21.69 -9.70
C LEU A 94 -4.14 -21.12 -9.27
N SER A 95 -4.96 -21.89 -8.53
CA SER A 95 -6.22 -21.38 -7.97
C SER A 95 -5.96 -20.28 -6.96
N HIS A 96 -4.95 -20.46 -6.08
CA HIS A 96 -4.52 -19.42 -5.14
C HIS A 96 -3.96 -18.18 -5.83
N PHE A 97 -3.23 -18.35 -6.93
CA PHE A 97 -2.73 -17.25 -7.75
C PHE A 97 -3.88 -16.43 -8.35
N TRP A 98 -4.87 -17.08 -8.97
CA TRP A 98 -6.02 -16.37 -9.56
C TRP A 98 -6.92 -15.74 -8.50
N ALA A 99 -7.16 -16.42 -7.39
CA ALA A 99 -7.90 -15.88 -6.25
C ALA A 99 -7.21 -14.66 -5.66
N GLY A 100 -5.89 -14.70 -5.48
CA GLY A 100 -5.07 -13.57 -5.03
C GLY A 100 -5.08 -12.41 -6.02
N SER A 101 -4.91 -12.68 -7.32
CA SER A 101 -4.93 -11.67 -8.38
C SER A 101 -6.26 -10.93 -8.44
N LEU A 102 -7.37 -11.66 -8.47
CA LEU A 102 -8.72 -11.09 -8.53
C LEU A 102 -9.07 -10.32 -7.26
N ALA A 103 -8.69 -10.84 -6.09
CA ALA A 103 -8.84 -10.13 -4.82
C ALA A 103 -8.04 -8.81 -4.81
N GLY A 104 -6.81 -8.84 -5.32
CA GLY A 104 -5.97 -7.64 -5.49
C GLY A 104 -6.65 -6.59 -6.36
N VAL A 105 -7.11 -6.95 -7.56
CA VAL A 105 -7.82 -6.03 -8.47
C VAL A 105 -9.07 -5.43 -7.83
N ALA A 106 -9.88 -6.25 -7.17
CA ALA A 106 -11.11 -5.78 -6.52
C ALA A 106 -10.81 -4.80 -5.37
N GLN A 107 -9.79 -5.11 -4.56
CA GLN A 107 -9.35 -4.22 -3.49
C GLN A 107 -8.75 -2.91 -4.04
N SER A 108 -8.01 -2.95 -5.15
CA SER A 108 -7.30 -1.77 -5.69
C SER A 108 -8.24 -0.57 -5.91
N PHE A 109 -9.51 -0.79 -6.28
CA PHE A 109 -10.48 0.29 -6.47
C PHE A 109 -10.80 1.07 -5.18
N VAL A 110 -10.74 0.40 -4.03
CA VAL A 110 -10.94 1.05 -2.72
C VAL A 110 -9.60 1.56 -2.18
N CYS A 111 -8.54 0.76 -2.31
CA CYS A 111 -7.24 1.13 -1.78
C CYS A 111 -6.61 2.32 -2.52
N ALA A 112 -6.77 2.45 -3.83
CA ALA A 112 -6.15 3.53 -4.61
C ALA A 112 -6.45 4.94 -4.07
N PRO A 113 -7.72 5.36 -3.86
CA PRO A 113 -8.01 6.69 -3.31
C PRO A 113 -7.55 6.83 -1.85
N MET A 114 -7.59 5.76 -1.06
CA MET A 114 -7.12 5.77 0.34
C MET A 114 -5.60 5.94 0.43
N GLU A 115 -4.84 5.21 -0.38
CA GLU A 115 -3.39 5.29 -0.45
C GLU A 115 -2.95 6.64 -1.00
N LEU A 116 -3.62 7.16 -2.03
CA LEU A 116 -3.39 8.51 -2.55
C LEU A 116 -3.55 9.56 -1.43
N ALA A 117 -4.65 9.49 -0.66
CA ALA A 117 -4.87 10.40 0.46
C ALA A 117 -3.80 10.24 1.55
N LYS A 118 -3.38 9.00 1.87
CA LYS A 118 -2.31 8.71 2.84
C LYS A 118 -0.98 9.35 2.40
N THR A 119 -0.53 9.05 1.18
CA THR A 119 0.74 9.54 0.62
C THR A 119 0.76 11.08 0.59
N ARG A 120 -0.34 11.72 0.17
CA ARG A 120 -0.46 13.19 0.17
C ARG A 120 -0.40 13.79 1.57
N LEU A 121 -1.10 13.20 2.54
CA LEU A 121 -1.06 13.67 3.92
C LEU A 121 0.32 13.54 4.55
N GLN A 122 1.05 12.48 4.21
CA GLN A 122 2.44 12.27 4.65
C GLN A 122 3.38 13.30 4.02
N LEU A 123 3.14 13.71 2.77
CA LEU A 123 3.95 14.67 2.03
C LEU A 123 3.52 16.14 2.20
N ALA A 124 2.41 16.41 2.90
CA ALA A 124 1.83 17.75 3.02
C ALA A 124 2.76 18.81 3.66
N ASN A 125 3.83 18.40 4.38
CA ASN A 125 4.86 19.31 4.89
C ASN A 125 6.03 19.54 3.91
N ASN A 126 6.20 18.70 2.89
CA ASN A 126 7.26 18.82 1.89
C ASN A 126 6.75 19.36 0.54
N ILE A 127 5.45 19.24 0.26
CA ILE A 127 4.82 19.83 -0.91
C ILE A 127 4.53 21.30 -0.58
N ASP A 128 5.32 22.19 -1.16
CA ASP A 128 5.41 23.65 -0.94
C ASP A 128 4.15 24.44 -1.38
N THR A 129 2.96 23.86 -1.23
CA THR A 129 1.69 24.41 -1.71
C THR A 129 0.93 25.22 -0.64
N GLY A 130 1.41 25.26 0.61
CA GLY A 130 0.74 25.98 1.69
C GLY A 130 -0.61 25.38 2.13
N VAL A 131 -1.04 24.26 1.55
CA VAL A 131 -2.33 23.62 1.88
C VAL A 131 -2.16 22.62 3.02
N LYS A 132 -2.54 23.04 4.23
CA LYS A 132 -2.65 22.14 5.38
C LYS A 132 -3.96 21.36 5.31
N PHE A 133 -3.92 20.12 4.82
CA PHE A 133 -5.07 19.21 4.88
C PHE A 133 -5.37 18.85 6.34
N LYS A 134 -6.63 19.01 6.76
CA LYS A 134 -7.09 18.65 8.12
C LYS A 134 -7.33 17.15 8.29
N GLY A 135 -7.47 16.41 7.18
CA GLY A 135 -7.68 14.97 7.19
C GLY A 135 -7.79 14.34 5.80
N PRO A 136 -7.97 13.01 5.72
CA PRO A 136 -7.98 12.28 4.44
C PRO A 136 -9.18 12.60 3.57
N ILE A 137 -10.36 12.81 4.18
CA ILE A 137 -11.59 13.18 3.45
C ILE A 137 -11.46 14.59 2.86
N ASP A 138 -10.83 15.51 3.59
CA ASP A 138 -10.58 16.88 3.14
C ASP A 138 -9.58 16.89 1.96
N CYS A 139 -8.51 16.10 2.06
CA CYS A 139 -7.56 15.88 0.97
C CYS A 139 -8.24 15.28 -0.27
N LEU A 140 -9.04 14.23 -0.10
CA LEU A 140 -9.75 13.59 -1.21
C LEU A 140 -10.78 14.52 -1.85
N ARG A 141 -11.52 15.29 -1.04
CA ARG A 141 -12.47 16.30 -1.54
C ARG A 141 -11.75 17.40 -2.32
N HIS A 142 -10.57 17.82 -1.86
CA HIS A 142 -9.75 18.79 -2.59
C HIS A 142 -9.30 18.22 -3.93
N ILE A 143 -8.79 16.98 -3.97
CA ILE A 143 -8.39 16.30 -5.21
C ILE A 143 -9.55 16.23 -6.21
N ILE A 144 -10.74 15.83 -5.75
CA ILE A 144 -11.92 15.73 -6.62
C ILE A 144 -12.35 17.09 -7.16
N ARG A 145 -12.18 18.17 -6.39
CA ARG A 145 -12.49 19.53 -6.87
C ARG A 145 -11.47 20.04 -7.89
N THR A 146 -10.20 19.66 -7.77
CA THR A 146 -9.11 20.16 -8.62
C THR A 146 -8.95 19.35 -9.91
N ASP A 147 -8.85 18.01 -9.81
CA ASP A 147 -8.58 17.09 -10.93
C ASP A 147 -9.76 16.17 -11.28
N GLY A 148 -10.91 16.37 -10.61
CA GLY A 148 -12.09 15.53 -10.80
C GLY A 148 -11.93 14.12 -10.24
N ILE A 149 -12.86 13.24 -10.61
CA ILE A 149 -12.87 11.83 -10.19
C ILE A 149 -11.63 11.10 -10.70
N ARG A 150 -11.13 11.45 -11.90
CA ARG A 150 -9.89 10.87 -12.45
C ARG A 150 -8.67 11.16 -11.57
N GLY A 151 -8.61 12.33 -10.93
CA GLY A 151 -7.57 12.67 -9.96
C GLY A 151 -7.58 11.78 -8.72
N ALA A 152 -8.76 11.40 -8.22
CA ALA A 152 -8.90 10.50 -7.07
C ALA A 152 -8.41 9.07 -7.34
N PHE A 153 -8.41 8.65 -8.61
CA PHE A 153 -7.88 7.37 -9.08
C PHE A 153 -6.49 7.51 -9.74
N LYS A 154 -5.79 8.64 -9.56
CA LYS A 154 -4.41 8.81 -10.04
C LYS A 154 -3.51 7.75 -9.40
N GLY A 155 -2.91 6.90 -10.22
CA GLY A 155 -2.11 5.75 -9.77
C GLY A 155 -2.89 4.43 -9.60
N LEU A 156 -4.18 4.36 -9.96
CA LEU A 156 -4.96 3.11 -9.90
C LEU A 156 -4.32 1.99 -10.73
N VAL A 157 -3.88 2.30 -11.96
CA VAL A 157 -3.20 1.31 -12.82
C VAL A 157 -1.93 0.79 -12.15
N ALA A 158 -1.10 1.68 -11.60
CA ALA A 158 0.09 1.30 -10.85
C ALA A 158 -0.25 0.45 -9.60
N THR A 159 -1.38 0.74 -8.95
CA THR A 159 -1.88 0.01 -7.79
C THR A 159 -2.31 -1.40 -8.18
N ILE A 160 -3.06 -1.56 -9.28
CA ILE A 160 -3.44 -2.88 -9.81
C ILE A 160 -2.21 -3.69 -10.21
N PHE A 161 -1.26 -3.10 -10.94
CA PHE A 161 -0.02 -3.76 -11.34
C PHE A 161 0.85 -4.15 -10.13
N ARG A 162 0.76 -3.44 -9.01
CA ARG A 162 1.44 -3.77 -7.75
C ARG A 162 0.70 -4.88 -6.99
N ASP A 163 -0.62 -4.79 -6.93
CA ASP A 163 -1.46 -5.66 -6.11
C ASP A 163 -1.53 -7.08 -6.68
N ILE A 164 -1.64 -7.24 -8.01
CA ILE A 164 -1.67 -8.56 -8.66
C ILE A 164 -0.44 -9.41 -8.26
N PRO A 165 0.82 -9.01 -8.54
CA PRO A 165 1.98 -9.80 -8.16
C PRO A 165 2.16 -9.87 -6.64
N GLY A 166 1.79 -8.81 -5.90
CA GLY A 166 1.90 -8.78 -4.43
C GLY A 166 1.00 -9.82 -3.76
N PHE A 167 -0.31 -9.82 -4.04
CA PHE A 167 -1.24 -10.79 -3.44
C PHE A 167 -0.99 -12.21 -3.96
N SER A 168 -0.71 -12.37 -5.25
CA SER A 168 -0.43 -13.69 -5.82
C SER A 168 0.80 -14.35 -5.21
N SER A 169 1.91 -13.62 -5.12
CA SER A 169 3.12 -14.15 -4.47
C SER A 169 2.90 -14.39 -2.98
N TYR A 170 2.17 -13.51 -2.28
CA TYR A 170 1.84 -13.72 -0.87
C TYR A 170 1.08 -15.03 -0.65
N PHE A 171 -0.06 -15.24 -1.34
CA PHE A 171 -0.87 -16.44 -1.15
C PHE A 171 -0.16 -17.71 -1.62
N VAL A 172 0.54 -17.67 -2.75
CA VAL A 172 1.29 -18.84 -3.27
C VAL A 172 2.45 -19.20 -2.33
N SER A 173 3.26 -18.23 -1.89
CA SER A 173 4.38 -18.50 -0.98
C SER A 173 3.90 -18.94 0.40
N TYR A 174 2.82 -18.35 0.92
CA TYR A 174 2.22 -18.76 2.18
C TYR A 174 1.76 -20.22 2.14
N GLU A 175 1.01 -20.58 1.10
CA GLU A 175 0.49 -21.94 0.91
C GLU A 175 1.62 -22.95 0.70
N PHE A 176 2.62 -22.59 -0.11
CA PHE A 176 3.79 -23.42 -0.34
C PHE A 176 4.54 -23.74 0.96
N ILE A 177 4.77 -22.73 1.81
CA ILE A 177 5.49 -22.93 3.08
C ILE A 177 4.63 -23.75 4.05
N ILE A 178 3.32 -23.48 4.15
CA ILE A 178 2.45 -24.25 5.06
C ILE A 178 2.37 -25.72 4.68
N ARG A 179 2.35 -26.05 3.38
CA ARG A 179 2.32 -27.44 2.90
C ARG A 179 3.58 -28.24 3.18
N MET A 180 4.70 -27.59 3.47
CA MET A 180 5.92 -28.30 3.88
C MET A 180 5.78 -29.00 5.24
N ARG A 181 4.72 -28.71 6.01
CA ARG A 181 4.50 -29.28 7.34
C ARG A 181 3.05 -29.70 7.54
N GLU A 182 2.81 -31.00 7.80
CA GLU A 182 1.46 -31.55 8.00
C GLU A 182 0.70 -30.96 9.21
N LYS A 183 1.41 -30.55 10.26
CA LYS A 183 0.84 -29.89 11.45
C LYS A 183 1.61 -28.59 11.75
N PRO A 184 1.22 -27.46 11.17
CA PRO A 184 1.85 -26.17 11.47
C PRO A 184 1.52 -25.73 12.91
N ASN A 185 2.55 -25.44 13.70
CA ASN A 185 2.38 -24.79 15.00
C ASN A 185 2.20 -23.28 14.80
N ILE A 186 1.60 -22.58 15.77
CA ILE A 186 1.38 -21.12 15.71
C ILE A 186 2.66 -20.33 15.32
N PRO A 187 3.86 -20.61 15.88
CA PRO A 187 5.08 -19.90 15.48
C PRO A 187 5.47 -20.17 14.02
N TYR A 188 5.19 -21.37 13.51
CA TYR A 188 5.49 -21.74 12.13
C TYR A 188 4.58 -20.99 11.15
N THR A 189 3.28 -20.89 11.46
CA THR A 189 2.33 -20.11 10.66
C THR A 189 2.71 -18.62 10.63
N LEU A 190 3.18 -18.07 11.75
CA LEU A 190 3.69 -16.70 11.82
C LEU A 190 4.95 -16.51 10.94
N MET A 191 5.91 -17.43 11.02
CA MET A 191 7.11 -17.38 10.16
C MET A 191 6.77 -17.53 8.69
N ALA A 192 5.83 -18.43 8.34
CA ALA A 192 5.35 -18.61 6.97
C ALA A 192 4.72 -17.32 6.43
N GLY A 193 3.87 -16.65 7.22
CA GLY A 193 3.31 -15.34 6.88
C GLY A 193 4.37 -14.26 6.69
N GLY A 194 5.41 -14.24 7.55
CA GLY A 194 6.54 -13.31 7.43
C GLY A 194 7.36 -13.51 6.15
N CYS A 195 7.73 -14.76 5.85
CA CYS A 195 8.47 -15.12 4.64
C CYS A 195 7.65 -14.85 3.36
N ALA A 196 6.36 -15.19 3.37
CA ALA A 196 5.45 -14.85 2.27
C ALA A 196 5.33 -13.32 2.09
N GLY A 197 5.28 -12.57 3.19
CA GLY A 197 5.34 -11.11 3.18
C GLY A 197 6.60 -10.58 2.50
N MET A 198 7.78 -11.09 2.87
CA MET A 198 9.04 -10.68 2.23
C MET A 198 9.08 -11.01 0.74
N ALA A 199 8.67 -12.21 0.35
CA ALA A 199 8.59 -12.61 -1.06
C ALA A 199 7.65 -11.68 -1.84
N SER A 200 6.50 -11.32 -1.24
CA SER A 200 5.55 -10.41 -1.88
C SER A 200 6.08 -9.01 -2.10
N TRP A 201 6.81 -8.47 -1.11
CA TRP A 201 7.45 -7.17 -1.25
C TRP A 201 8.57 -7.19 -2.29
N LEU A 202 9.38 -8.25 -2.39
CA LEU A 202 10.42 -8.35 -3.43
C LEU A 202 9.83 -8.30 -4.84
N ALA A 203 8.68 -8.96 -5.05
CA ALA A 203 8.02 -8.96 -6.35
C ALA A 203 7.39 -7.60 -6.70
N CYS A 204 6.83 -6.89 -5.71
CA CYS A 204 6.05 -5.68 -5.96
C CYS A 204 6.83 -4.36 -5.74
N TYR A 205 8.01 -4.41 -5.10
CA TYR A 205 8.81 -3.22 -4.77
C TYR A 205 9.08 -2.28 -5.96
N PRO A 206 9.53 -2.74 -7.14
CA PRO A 206 9.81 -1.83 -8.26
C PRO A 206 8.55 -1.08 -8.73
N ILE A 207 7.41 -1.74 -8.72
CA ILE A 207 6.12 -1.15 -9.11
C ILE A 207 5.64 -0.18 -8.04
N ASP A 208 5.87 -0.51 -6.77
CA ASP A 208 5.53 0.34 -5.65
C ASP A 208 6.32 1.65 -5.64
N VAL A 209 7.60 1.65 -6.03
CA VAL A 209 8.40 2.87 -6.20
C VAL A 209 7.74 3.80 -7.23
N VAL A 210 7.46 3.29 -8.43
CA VAL A 210 6.79 4.08 -9.50
C VAL A 210 5.46 4.64 -9.02
N LYS A 211 4.65 3.81 -8.36
CA LYS A 211 3.36 4.22 -7.79
C LYS A 211 3.53 5.36 -6.77
N THR A 212 4.48 5.26 -5.84
CA THR A 212 4.70 6.30 -4.82
C THR A 212 5.07 7.63 -5.46
N HIS A 213 5.96 7.63 -6.48
CA HIS A 213 6.29 8.85 -7.23
C HIS A 213 5.06 9.45 -7.93
N MET A 214 4.24 8.63 -8.58
CA MET A 214 3.00 9.08 -9.21
C MET A 214 1.99 9.66 -8.22
N GLN A 215 1.86 9.07 -7.04
CA GLN A 215 0.95 9.55 -5.99
C GLN A 215 1.48 10.81 -5.29
N ALA A 216 2.80 11.00 -5.27
CA ALA A 216 3.47 12.17 -4.72
C ALA A 216 3.45 13.39 -5.67
N ASP A 217 3.42 13.17 -6.98
CA ASP A 217 3.43 14.19 -8.04
C ASP A 217 2.36 15.27 -7.86
N ALA A 218 2.55 16.52 -8.32
CA ALA A 218 1.55 17.57 -8.15
C ALA A 218 0.20 17.28 -8.85
N LEU A 219 -0.85 18.01 -8.44
CA LEU A 219 -2.20 17.97 -9.03
C LEU A 219 -2.33 19.07 -10.11
N GLY A 220 -3.21 18.88 -11.09
CA GLY A 220 -3.49 19.87 -12.13
C GLY A 220 -2.32 20.14 -13.08
N SER A 221 -2.22 21.38 -13.56
CA SER A 221 -1.23 21.81 -14.58
C SER A 221 0.24 21.71 -14.15
N SER A 222 0.50 21.41 -12.88
CA SER A 222 1.86 21.21 -12.34
C SER A 222 2.27 19.73 -12.29
N ALA A 223 1.41 18.80 -12.72
CA ALA A 223 1.72 17.37 -12.75
C ALA A 223 2.89 17.06 -13.70
N LYS A 224 3.92 16.37 -13.18
CA LYS A 224 5.14 16.01 -13.92
C LYS A 224 4.98 14.73 -14.74
N TYR A 225 4.02 13.87 -14.38
CA TYR A 225 3.81 12.57 -15.02
C TYR A 225 2.40 12.44 -15.61
N ASN A 226 2.32 12.05 -16.89
CA ASN A 226 1.06 11.88 -17.62
C ASN A 226 0.46 10.47 -17.49
N GLY A 227 1.20 9.50 -16.96
CA GLY A 227 0.74 8.12 -16.80
C GLY A 227 1.79 7.19 -16.20
N PHE A 228 1.42 5.91 -16.04
CA PHE A 228 2.29 4.88 -15.45
C PHE A 228 3.55 4.66 -16.28
N ILE A 229 3.41 4.48 -17.59
CA ILE A 229 4.54 4.23 -18.50
C ILE A 229 5.48 5.45 -18.55
N ASP A 230 4.92 6.66 -18.59
CA ASP A 230 5.70 7.91 -18.59
C ASP A 230 6.50 8.08 -17.28
N CYS A 231 5.90 7.74 -16.13
CA CYS A 231 6.60 7.75 -14.84
C CYS A 231 7.69 6.68 -14.78
N SER A 232 7.38 5.44 -15.17
CA SER A 232 8.35 4.34 -15.20
C SER A 232 9.57 4.67 -16.06
N ILE A 233 9.35 5.21 -17.27
CA ILE A 233 10.44 5.60 -18.17
C ILE A 233 11.26 6.76 -17.58
N LYS A 234 10.60 7.82 -17.10
CA LYS A 234 11.30 8.98 -16.53
C LYS A 234 12.12 8.63 -15.30
N GLU A 235 11.68 7.69 -14.47
CA GLU A 235 12.45 7.21 -13.31
C GLU A 235 13.56 6.23 -13.71
N LEU A 236 13.35 5.39 -14.72
CA LEU A 236 14.41 4.49 -15.24
C LEU A 236 15.59 5.24 -15.86
N PHE A 237 15.36 6.43 -16.41
CA PHE A 237 16.37 7.29 -17.05
C PHE A 237 16.78 8.50 -16.18
N ARG A 238 16.45 8.50 -14.89
CA ARG A 238 16.72 9.62 -13.96
C ARG A 238 18.10 9.60 -13.33
#